data_AF-A0A0R3KXR2-F1
#
_entry.id   AF-A0A0R3KXR2-F1
#
_cell.length_a   1.000
_cell.length_b   1.000
_cell.length_c   1.000
_cell.angle_alpha   90.00
_cell.angle_beta   90.00
_cell.angle_gamma   90.00
#
_symmetry.space_group_name_H-M   'P 1'
#
loop_
_entity.id
_entity.type
_entity.pdbx_description
1 polymer ?
#
loop_
_entity_poly.entity_id
_entity_poly.type
_entity_poly.pdbx_seq_one_letter_code
_entity_poly.pdbx_strand_id
1 'polypeptide(L)'
;MDMVQRIVTRTPLAELWNSDGLLDARRTGDLGEADIKRLLQGGSNFVVAEVGQPLRWISESDCFAFWKAEVRCRLVAPDEDGFHVEDYPGSYCYVAAMWECASRTPVIVLEKHH
;
A
#
# COMPACT_ATOMS: atom_id res chain seq x y z
N MET A 1 21.72 10.04 15.31
CA MET A 1 21.83 8.66 14.80
C MET A 1 20.99 8.57 13.57
N ASP A 2 21.66 8.50 12.43
CA ASP A 2 21.09 8.51 11.10
C ASP A 2 20.28 7.23 10.91
N MET A 3 18.96 7.34 11.11
CA MET A 3 18.03 6.25 10.83
C MET A 3 18.06 6.03 9.32
N VAL A 4 18.83 5.04 8.87
CA VAL A 4 18.81 4.56 7.49
C VAL A 4 17.36 4.20 7.18
N GLN A 5 16.66 5.07 6.45
CA GLN A 5 15.30 4.80 6.03
C GLN A 5 15.36 3.58 5.11
N ARG A 6 14.90 2.43 5.60
CA ARG A 6 14.81 1.21 4.79
C ARG A 6 13.97 1.54 3.55
N ILE A 7 14.57 1.35 2.39
CA ILE A 7 13.93 1.56 1.10
C ILE A 7 13.31 0.25 0.61
N VAL A 8 12.26 0.37 -0.19
CA VAL A 8 11.65 -0.78 -0.87
C VAL A 8 12.61 -1.24 -1.95
N THR A 9 13.05 -2.50 -1.86
CA THR A 9 13.99 -3.08 -2.83
C THR A 9 13.32 -4.00 -3.83
N ARG A 10 12.13 -4.50 -3.50
CA ARG A 10 11.34 -5.43 -4.31
C ARG A 10 9.86 -5.34 -3.93
N THR A 11 9.01 -5.62 -4.90
CA THR A 11 7.59 -5.92 -4.75
C THR A 11 7.33 -7.33 -5.32
N PRO A 12 6.48 -8.18 -4.72
CA PRO A 12 5.71 -7.91 -3.52
C PRO A 12 6.56 -7.75 -2.26
N LEU A 13 6.19 -6.88 -1.33
CA LEU A 13 6.91 -6.74 -0.05
C LEU A 13 6.88 -8.03 0.76
N ALA A 14 8.03 -8.39 1.34
CA ALA A 14 8.16 -9.52 2.25
C ALA A 14 7.97 -9.13 3.72
N GLU A 15 8.31 -7.90 4.07
CA GLU A 15 8.24 -7.37 5.43
C GLU A 15 7.74 -5.92 5.39
N LEU A 16 7.08 -5.47 6.46
CA LEU A 16 6.61 -4.09 6.60
C LEU A 16 7.40 -3.38 7.71
N TRP A 17 7.73 -2.11 7.52
CA TRP A 17 8.45 -1.32 8.53
C TRP A 17 7.98 0.14 8.57
N ASN A 18 8.22 0.79 9.70
CA ASN A 18 7.96 2.21 9.90
C ASN A 18 9.16 2.88 10.60
N SER A 19 8.98 4.12 11.06
CA SER A 19 10.03 4.87 11.76
C SER A 19 10.50 4.26 13.09
N ASP A 20 9.70 3.38 13.70
CA ASP A 20 10.00 2.68 14.95
C ASP A 20 10.75 1.36 14.70
N GLY A 21 10.60 0.78 13.50
CA GLY A 21 11.32 -0.42 13.10
C GLY A 21 10.49 -1.36 12.25
N LEU A 22 10.87 -2.64 12.26
CA LEU A 22 10.15 -3.71 11.59
C LEU A 22 8.82 -4.00 12.32
N LEU A 23 7.73 -4.11 11.56
CA LEU A 23 6.43 -4.46 12.08
C LEU A 23 6.20 -5.96 11.96
N ASP A 24 5.61 -6.55 13.00
CA ASP A 24 5.07 -7.92 12.96
C ASP A 24 3.76 -7.92 12.19
N ALA A 25 3.89 -7.81 10.87
CA ALA A 25 2.79 -7.73 9.92
C ALA A 25 2.96 -8.79 8.84
N ARG A 26 1.86 -9.36 8.38
CA ARG A 26 1.87 -10.36 7.31
C ARG A 26 0.90 -9.99 6.22
N ARG A 27 1.36 -10.09 4.96
CA ARG A 27 0.51 -10.01 3.77
C ARG A 27 -0.51 -11.16 3.80
N THR A 28 -1.79 -10.84 3.75
CA THR A 28 -2.87 -11.83 3.82
C THR A 28 -3.66 -11.98 2.52
N GLY A 29 -3.60 -11.00 1.63
CA GLY A 29 -4.17 -11.10 0.30
C GLY A 29 -4.15 -9.78 -0.46
N ASP A 30 -4.51 -9.84 -1.73
CA ASP A 30 -4.72 -8.69 -2.60
C ASP A 30 -6.06 -8.03 -2.30
N LEU A 31 -6.16 -6.71 -2.50
CA LEU A 31 -7.34 -5.92 -2.17
C LEU A 31 -7.93 -5.23 -3.39
N GLY A 32 -9.24 -5.37 -3.55
CA GLY A 32 -10.02 -4.61 -4.54
C GLY A 32 -10.55 -3.29 -3.98
N GLU A 33 -11.25 -2.54 -4.85
CA GLU A 33 -11.87 -1.26 -4.51
C GLU A 33 -12.80 -1.36 -3.27
N ALA A 34 -13.62 -2.41 -3.24
CA ALA A 34 -14.60 -2.64 -2.18
C ALA A 34 -13.93 -2.93 -0.83
N ASP A 35 -12.88 -3.74 -0.81
CA ASP A 35 -12.16 -4.09 0.41
C ASP A 35 -11.45 -2.89 1.01
N ILE A 36 -10.74 -2.12 0.18
CA ILE A 36 -10.07 -0.90 0.61
C ILE A 36 -11.08 0.07 1.22
N LYS A 37 -12.22 0.29 0.56
CA LYS A 37 -13.26 1.18 1.07
C LYS A 37 -13.79 0.72 2.43
N ARG A 38 -14.00 -0.58 2.63
CA ARG A 38 -14.45 -1.16 3.90
C ARG A 38 -13.40 -0.99 5.00
N LEU A 39 -12.13 -1.21 4.68
CA LEU A 39 -11.01 -1.05 5.61
C LEU A 39 -10.80 0.39 6.04
N LEU A 40 -10.97 1.34 5.12
CA LEU A 40 -10.89 2.77 5.41
C LEU A 40 -11.99 3.23 6.36
N GLN A 41 -13.19 2.66 6.26
CA GLN A 41 -14.27 2.93 7.22
C GLN A 41 -13.96 2.40 8.63
N GLY A 42 -13.05 1.43 8.75
CA GLY A 42 -12.62 0.83 10.01
C GLY A 42 -11.37 1.46 10.65
N GLY A 43 -10.75 2.47 10.05
CA GLY A 43 -9.53 3.11 10.58
C GLY A 43 -8.21 2.44 10.16
N SER A 44 -8.14 1.97 8.92
CA SER A 44 -6.90 1.38 8.37
C SER A 44 -5.93 2.46 7.88
N ASN A 45 -4.63 2.19 7.99
CA ASN A 45 -3.58 3.06 7.47
C ASN A 45 -3.17 2.63 6.04
N PHE A 46 -2.78 3.60 5.21
CA PHE A 46 -2.12 3.30 3.93
C PHE A 46 -0.61 3.39 4.05
N VAL A 47 0.06 2.51 3.33
CA VAL A 47 1.50 2.58 3.09
C VAL A 47 1.74 2.47 1.61
N VAL A 48 2.35 3.49 1.00
CA VAL A 48 2.80 3.41 -0.38
C VAL A 48 4.21 2.85 -0.40
N ALA A 49 4.39 1.79 -1.19
CA ALA A 49 5.66 1.14 -1.40
C ALA A 49 6.07 1.28 -2.86
N GLU A 50 7.15 2.02 -3.10
CA GLU A 50 7.72 2.25 -4.42
C GLU A 50 9.18 1.82 -4.41
N VAL A 51 9.57 0.94 -5.34
CA VAL A 51 10.93 0.42 -5.42
C VAL A 51 11.93 1.58 -5.59
N GLY A 52 12.97 1.59 -4.76
CA GLY A 52 13.96 2.67 -4.71
C GLY A 52 13.59 3.83 -3.78
N GLN A 53 12.37 3.86 -3.24
CA GLN A 53 11.91 4.86 -2.28
C GLN A 53 11.64 4.26 -0.88
N PRO A 54 11.70 5.07 0.19
CA PRO A 54 11.25 4.64 1.51
C PRO A 54 9.73 4.41 1.55
N LEU A 55 9.27 3.58 2.48
CA LEU A 55 7.84 3.38 2.72
C LEU A 55 7.17 4.69 3.14
N ARG A 56 6.16 5.10 2.38
CA ARG A 56 5.41 6.32 2.66
C ARG A 56 4.11 5.97 3.39
N TRP A 57 4.11 6.20 4.69
CA TRP A 57 2.94 6.06 5.54
C TRP A 57 2.01 7.26 5.35
N ILE A 58 0.74 6.99 5.07
CA ILE A 58 -0.31 7.99 4.98
C ILE A 58 -1.13 7.93 6.26
N SER A 59 -1.30 9.06 6.91
CA SER A 59 -2.10 9.19 8.13
C SER A 59 -3.56 8.78 7.88
N GLU A 60 -4.21 8.18 8.87
CA GLU A 60 -5.62 7.75 8.81
C GLU A 60 -6.56 8.85 8.30
N SER A 61 -6.35 10.10 8.76
CA SER A 61 -7.13 11.28 8.36
C SER A 61 -7.03 11.61 6.86
N ASP A 62 -5.88 11.32 6.25
CA ASP A 62 -5.61 11.59 4.84
C ASP A 62 -5.91 10.38 3.94
N CYS A 63 -6.01 9.18 4.52
CA CYS A 63 -6.17 7.94 3.78
C CYS A 63 -7.40 7.97 2.85
N PHE A 64 -8.54 8.46 3.33
CA PHE A 64 -9.76 8.53 2.50
C PHE A 64 -9.63 9.52 1.34
N ALA A 65 -9.01 10.68 1.58
CA ALA A 65 -8.77 11.69 0.55
C ALA A 65 -7.76 11.17 -0.49
N PHE A 66 -6.67 10.57 -0.03
CA PHE A 66 -5.63 9.97 -0.86
C PHE A 66 -6.18 8.82 -1.72
N TRP A 67 -6.97 7.93 -1.13
CA TRP A 67 -7.66 6.86 -1.86
C TRP A 67 -8.51 7.39 -3.00
N LYS A 68 -9.38 8.37 -2.71
CA LYS A 68 -10.32 8.90 -3.70
C LYS A 68 -9.64 9.68 -4.82
N ALA A 69 -8.60 10.44 -4.49
CA ALA A 69 -7.93 11.33 -5.43
C ALA A 69 -6.86 10.61 -6.27
N GLU A 70 -6.14 9.65 -5.68
CA GLU A 70 -4.94 9.07 -6.30
C GLU A 70 -5.10 7.59 -6.63
N VAL A 71 -5.46 6.78 -5.64
CA VAL A 71 -5.37 5.32 -5.73
C VAL A 71 -6.50 4.74 -6.55
N ARG A 72 -7.74 5.22 -6.36
CA ARG A 72 -8.95 4.63 -6.96
C ARG A 72 -8.88 4.49 -8.48
N CYS A 73 -8.41 5.53 -9.18
CA CYS A 73 -8.31 5.51 -10.65
C CYS A 73 -7.10 4.74 -11.18
N ARG A 74 -6.25 4.22 -10.29
CA ARG A 74 -4.98 3.55 -10.58
C ARG A 74 -4.85 2.20 -9.91
N LEU A 75 -5.92 1.71 -9.30
CA LEU A 75 -5.92 0.46 -8.58
C LEU A 75 -6.07 -0.68 -9.60
N VAL A 76 -5.13 -1.62 -9.54
CA VAL A 76 -5.23 -2.89 -10.25
C VAL A 76 -6.24 -3.78 -9.53
N ALA A 77 -7.17 -4.38 -10.28
CA ALA A 77 -8.11 -5.32 -9.68
C ALA A 77 -7.37 -6.62 -9.30
N PRO A 78 -7.67 -7.24 -8.14
CA PRO A 78 -6.96 -8.41 -7.66
C PRO A 78 -7.15 -9.68 -8.51
N ASP A 79 -8.12 -9.68 -9.44
CA ASP A 79 -8.46 -10.81 -10.32
C ASP A 79 -7.83 -10.67 -11.72
N GLU A 80 -7.11 -9.58 -11.99
CA GLU A 80 -6.46 -9.37 -13.29
C GLU A 80 -5.16 -10.19 -13.38
N ASP A 81 -5.05 -11.04 -14.41
CA ASP A 81 -3.86 -11.90 -14.66
C ASP A 81 -2.63 -11.11 -15.17
N GLY A 82 -2.77 -9.79 -15.30
CA GLY A 82 -1.72 -8.87 -15.69
C GLY A 82 -2.27 -7.46 -15.90
N PHE A 83 -1.40 -6.46 -15.76
CA PHE A 83 -1.77 -5.07 -15.97
C PHE A 83 -0.70 -4.36 -16.78
N HIS A 84 -1.13 -3.44 -17.64
CA HIS A 84 -0.24 -2.55 -18.37
C HIS A 84 -0.29 -1.17 -17.71
N VAL A 85 0.84 -0.72 -17.17
CA VAL A 85 0.94 0.60 -16.51
C VAL A 85 0.50 1.74 -17.40
N GLU A 86 0.64 1.61 -18.72
CA GLU A 86 0.23 2.59 -19.74
C GLU A 86 -1.29 2.79 -19.82
N ASP A 87 -2.09 1.84 -19.36
CA ASP A 87 -3.55 1.97 -19.29
C ASP A 87 -4.00 2.92 -18.17
N TYR A 88 -3.11 3.17 -17.20
CA TYR A 88 -3.40 3.97 -16.03
C TYR A 88 -2.89 5.41 -16.16
N PRO A 89 -3.60 6.39 -15.58
CA PRO A 89 -3.26 7.80 -15.70
C PRO A 89 -1.87 8.11 -15.13
N GLY A 90 -0.95 8.55 -16.00
CA GLY A 90 0.43 8.85 -15.64
C GLY A 90 1.39 7.67 -15.79
N SER A 91 0.95 6.59 -16.43
CA SER A 91 1.76 5.40 -16.72
C SER A 91 2.27 4.70 -15.44
N TYR A 92 1.40 4.62 -14.43
CA TYR A 92 1.69 3.89 -13.20
C TYR A 92 0.39 3.43 -12.53
N CYS A 93 0.49 2.36 -11.77
CA CYS A 93 -0.65 1.78 -11.06
C CYS A 93 -0.26 1.33 -9.65
N TYR A 94 -1.26 0.97 -8.86
CA TYR A 94 -1.12 0.43 -7.53
C TYR A 94 -1.71 -0.97 -7.45
N VAL A 95 -0.93 -1.91 -6.95
CA VAL A 95 -1.44 -3.19 -6.45
C VAL A 95 -1.65 -3.02 -4.95
N ALA A 96 -2.88 -3.20 -4.48
CA ALA A 96 -3.17 -3.11 -3.06
C ALA A 96 -3.13 -4.49 -2.41
N ALA A 97 -2.50 -4.57 -1.24
CA ALA A 97 -2.45 -5.79 -0.45
C ALA A 97 -2.81 -5.50 1.01
N MET A 98 -3.56 -6.40 1.62
CA MET A 98 -3.86 -6.38 3.04
C MET A 98 -2.68 -6.93 3.82
N TRP A 99 -2.31 -6.19 4.86
CA TRP A 99 -1.36 -6.61 5.86
C TRP A 99 -2.03 -6.59 7.22
N GLU A 100 -2.09 -7.76 7.85
CA GLU A 100 -2.58 -7.88 9.21
C GLU A 100 -1.41 -7.75 10.18
N CYS A 101 -1.55 -6.86 11.16
CA CYS A 101 -0.62 -6.66 12.26
C CYS A 101 -1.18 -7.35 13.51
N ALA A 102 -0.37 -8.15 14.21
CA ALA A 102 -0.81 -8.83 15.43
C ALA A 102 -1.26 -7.87 16.55
N SER A 103 -0.73 -6.64 16.56
CA SER A 103 -0.87 -5.68 17.66
C SER A 103 -1.50 -4.34 17.25
N ARG A 104 -1.95 -4.17 16.00
CA ARG A 104 -2.41 -2.88 15.44
C ARG A 104 -3.57 -3.04 14.47
N THR A 105 -4.13 -1.92 14.04
CA THR A 105 -5.08 -1.89 12.92
C THR A 105 -4.45 -2.45 11.65
N PRO A 106 -5.28 -3.07 10.77
CA PRO A 106 -4.78 -3.56 9.49
C PRO A 106 -4.20 -2.43 8.66
N VAL A 107 -3.16 -2.77 7.90
CA VAL A 107 -2.44 -1.84 7.03
C VAL A 107 -2.72 -2.22 5.59
N ILE A 108 -3.05 -1.22 4.78
CA ILE A 108 -3.22 -1.38 3.34
C ILE A 108 -1.92 -0.95 2.68
N VAL A 109 -1.21 -1.90 2.10
CA VAL A 109 0.02 -1.62 1.36
C VAL A 109 -0.33 -1.41 -0.10
N LEU A 110 0.10 -0.28 -0.66
CA LEU A 110 -0.08 0.12 -2.05
C LEU A 110 1.26 0.02 -2.75
N GLU A 111 1.45 -1.05 -3.49
CA GLU A 111 2.67 -1.33 -4.24
C GLU A 111 2.57 -0.58 -5.56
N LYS A 112 3.42 0.42 -5.74
CA LYS A 112 3.40 1.29 -6.91
C LYS A 112 4.28 0.69 -8.00
N HIS A 113 3.68 0.49 -9.17
CA HIS A 113 4.34 -0.06 -10.36
C HIS A 113 4.40 1.00 -11.45
N HIS A 114 5.58 1.13 -12.06
CA HIS A 114 5.93 2.03 -13.15
C HIS A 114 6.33 1.26 -14.39
#